data_AF-A0A811U8E3-F1
#
_entry.id   AF-A0A811U8E3-F1
#
_cell.length_a   1.000
_cell.length_b   1.000
_cell.length_c   1.000
_cell.angle_alpha   90.00
_cell.angle_beta   90.00
_cell.angle_gamma   90.00
#
_symmetry.space_group_name_H-M   'P 1'
#
loop_
_entity.id
_entity.type
_entity.pdbx_description
1 polymer ?
#
loop_
_entity_poly.entity_id
_entity_poly.type
_entity_poly.pdbx_seq_one_letter_code
_entity_poly.pdbx_strand_id
1 'polypeptide(L)' 'MKAIPKIRKLIVIAKQCAQRLKFAKDHINWDPAQWYLVIWCDEPRINRLGSERRIWLA' A
#
# COMPACT_ATOMS: atom_id res chain seq x y z
N MET A 1 -6.82 -1.03 -30.52
CA MET A 1 -6.04 -1.15 -29.28
C MET A 1 -6.96 -1.21 -28.07
N LYS A 2 -6.94 -2.31 -27.32
CA LYS A 2 -7.71 -2.48 -26.07
C LYS A 2 -6.75 -2.46 -24.87
N ALA A 3 -7.17 -1.83 -23.77
CA ALA A 3 -6.38 -1.69 -22.56
C ALA A 3 -6.95 -2.55 -21.43
N ILE A 4 -6.10 -3.36 -20.78
CA ILE A 4 -6.51 -4.26 -19.68
C ILE A 4 -5.85 -3.82 -18.36
N PRO A 5 -6.55 -3.92 -17.21
CA PRO A 5 -5.97 -3.66 -15.89
C PRO A 5 -4.78 -4.60 -15.59
N LYS A 6 -3.66 -4.05 -15.14
CA LYS A 6 -2.49 -4.82 -14.69
C LYS A 6 -2.76 -5.42 -13.30
N ILE A 7 -3.04 -6.72 -13.24
CA ILE A 7 -3.18 -7.45 -11.97
C ILE A 7 -1.79 -7.54 -11.30
N ARG A 8 -1.65 -6.99 -10.10
CA ARG A 8 -0.46 -7.21 -9.26
C ARG A 8 -0.75 -8.31 -8.26
N LYS A 9 0.09 -9.34 -8.26
CA LYS A 9 0.15 -10.31 -7.16
C LYS A 9 0.87 -9.64 -5.99
N LEU A 10 0.19 -9.49 -4.86
CA LEU A 10 0.82 -9.11 -3.59
C LEU A 10 1.66 -10.29 -3.12
N ILE A 11 2.93 -10.31 -3.51
CA ILE A 11 3.89 -11.27 -2.99
C ILE A 11 4.39 -10.68 -1.67
N VAL A 12 3.76 -11.11 -0.57
CA VAL A 12 4.23 -10.77 0.77
C VAL A 12 5.20 -11.86 1.20
N ILE A 13 6.46 -11.50 1.42
CA ILE A 13 7.48 -12.45 1.91
C ILE A 13 7.33 -12.64 3.42
N ALA A 14 7.77 -13.79 3.95
CA ALA A 14 7.64 -14.14 5.37
C ALA A 14 8.16 -13.03 6.32
N LYS A 15 9.26 -12.36 5.95
CA LYS A 15 9.81 -11.20 6.68
C LYS A 15 8.80 -10.06 6.84
N GLN A 16 8.07 -9.72 5.76
CA GLN A 16 7.05 -8.67 5.79
C GLN A 16 5.86 -9.09 6.66
N CYS A 17 5.46 -10.36 6.63
CA CYS A 17 4.43 -10.88 7.52
C CYS A 17 4.84 -10.73 9.01
N ALA A 18 6.07 -11.10 9.34
CA ALA A 18 6.59 -10.99 10.70
C ALA A 18 6.64 -9.52 11.18
N GLN A 19 7.11 -8.60 10.32
CA GLN A 19 7.16 -7.17 10.64
C GLN A 19 5.76 -6.58 10.86
N ARG A 20 4.80 -6.94 10.01
CA ARG A 20 3.39 -6.51 10.15
C ARG A 20 2.76 -7.06 11.42
N LEU A 21 3.00 -8.33 11.74
CA LEU A 21 2.49 -8.95 12.97
C LEU A 21 3.10 -8.30 14.22
N LYS A 22 4.40 -7.99 14.20
CA LYS A 22 5.06 -7.29 15.29
C LYS A 22 4.44 -5.91 15.51
N PHE A 23 4.35 -5.09 14.45
CA PHE A 23 3.72 -3.77 14.54
C PHE A 23 2.30 -3.85 15.10
N ALA A 24 1.49 -4.79 14.60
CA ALA A 24 0.13 -4.98 15.08
C ALA A 24 0.07 -5.34 16.58
N LYS A 25 0.95 -6.23 17.06
CA LYS A 25 1.03 -6.59 18.48
C LYS A 25 1.47 -5.42 19.35
N ASP A 26 2.49 -4.67 18.90
CA ASP A 26 3.05 -3.55 19.64
C ASP A 26 2.03 -2.40 19.83
N HIS A 27 1.05 -2.28 18.92
CA HIS A 27 0.07 -1.18 18.89
C HIS A 27 -1.38 -1.64 19.09
N ILE A 28 -1.62 -2.90 19.43
CA ILE A 28 -3.00 -3.45 19.54
C ILE A 28 -3.83 -2.75 20.62
N ASN A 29 -3.16 -2.25 21.67
CA ASN A 29 -3.79 -1.57 22.80
C ASN A 29 -3.67 -0.05 22.72
N TRP A 30 -3.24 0.51 21.58
CA TRP A 30 -3.17 1.95 21.44
C TRP A 30 -4.57 2.56 21.43
N ASP A 31 -4.73 3.61 22.24
CA ASP A 31 -5.96 4.39 22.25
C ASP A 31 -6.01 5.39 21.07
N PRO A 32 -7.20 5.94 20.74
CA PRO A 32 -7.32 6.93 19.67
C PRO A 32 -6.48 8.19 19.86
N ALA A 33 -6.19 8.60 21.10
CA ALA A 33 -5.40 9.79 21.38
C ALA A 33 -3.92 9.58 21.02
N GLN A 34 -3.39 8.38 21.25
CA GLN A 34 -2.04 8.00 20.81
C GLN A 34 -1.91 8.02 19.28
N TRP A 35 -2.93 7.54 18.56
CA TRP A 35 -2.95 7.64 17.10
C TRP A 35 -3.03 9.07 16.58
N TYR A 36 -3.71 9.96 17.30
CA TYR A 36 -3.84 11.37 16.94
C TYR A 36 -2.50 12.13 16.98
N LEU A 37 -1.55 11.66 17.79
CA LEU A 37 -0.21 12.25 17.89
C LEU A 37 0.71 11.81 16.73
N VAL A 38 0.31 10.83 15.92
CA VAL A 38 1.13 10.33 14.82
C VAL A 38 0.98 11.22 13.59
N ILE A 39 2.10 11.81 13.15
CA ILE A 39 2.18 12.54 11.89
C ILE A 39 2.52 11.57 10.77
N TRP A 40 1.58 11.33 9.86
CA TRP A 40 1.75 10.46 8.71
C TRP A 40 2.23 11.25 7.48
N CYS A 41 3.15 10.67 6.71
CA CYS A 41 3.63 11.24 5.45
C CYS A 41 3.87 10.11 4.45
N ASP A 42 3.54 10.35 3.18
CA ASP A 42 3.81 9.45 2.06
C ASP A 42 3.94 10.26 0.76
N GLU A 43 4.57 9.69 -0.25
CA GLU A 43 4.79 10.32 -1.56
C GLU A 43 3.84 9.72 -2.61
N PRO A 44 2.73 10.40 -2.94
CA PRO A 44 1.84 9.92 -3.99
C PRO A 44 2.42 10.24 -5.38
N ARG A 45 2.31 9.27 -6.30
CA ARG A 45 2.51 9.54 -7.72
C ARG A 45 1.22 10.04 -8.37
N ILE A 46 1.22 11.27 -8.86
CA ILE A 46 0.07 11.89 -9.55
C ILE A 46 0.32 11.89 -11.06
N ASN A 47 -0.45 11.10 -11.81
CA ASN A 47 -0.32 11.04 -13.27
C ASN A 47 -1.37 11.92 -13.96
N ARG A 48 -0.96 12.80 -14.87
CA ARG A 48 -1.85 13.70 -15.63
C ARG A 48 -2.79 12.99 -16.62
N LEU A 49 -2.37 11.83 -17.15
CA LEU A 49 -3.06 11.14 -18.27
C LEU A 49 -3.54 9.73 -17.92
N GLY A 50 -3.47 9.32 -16.65
CA GLY A 50 -3.99 8.01 -16.20
C GLY A 50 -3.38 6.80 -16.92
N SER A 51 -2.14 6.92 -17.42
CA SER A 51 -1.46 5.86 -18.20
C SER A 51 -0.98 4.69 -17.34
N GLU A 52 -0.99 4.82 -16.01
CA GLU A 52 -0.59 3.73 -15.14
C GLU A 52 -1.69 2.68 -14.98
N ARG A 53 -1.26 1.42 -14.89
CA ARG A 53 -2.08 0.21 -14.66
C ARG A 53 -2.85 -0.32 -15.87
N ARG A 54 -2.59 0.18 -17.08
CA ARG A 54 -3.12 -0.39 -18.31
C ARG A 54 -2.00 -0.98 -19.17
N ILE A 55 -2.19 -2.22 -19.61
CA ILE A 55 -1.37 -2.82 -20.66
C ILE A 55 -2.11 -2.60 -21.97
N TRP A 56 -1.46 -1.94 -22.93
CA TRP A 56 -1.99 -1.77 -24.28
C TRP A 56 -1.61 -2.99 -25.10
N LEU A 57 -2.60 -3.75 -25.56
CA LEU A 57 -2.40 -4.84 -26.49
C LEU A 57 -2.40 -4.27 -27.92
N ALA A 58 -1.35 -4.61 -28.69
CA ALA A 58 -1.25 -4.36 -30.12
C ALA A 58 -2.39 -5.08 -30.87
#